data_AF-A0A929C3S7-F1
#
_entry.id   AF-A0A929C3S7-F1
#
_cell.length_a   1.000
_cell.length_b   1.000
_cell.length_c   1.000
_cell.angle_alpha   90.00
_cell.angle_beta   90.00
_cell.angle_gamma   90.00
#
_symmetry.space_group_name_H-M   'P 1'
#
loop_
_entity.id
_entity.type
_entity.pdbx_description
1 polymer ?
#
loop_
_entity_poly.entity_id
_entity_poly.type
_entity_poly.pdbx_seq_one_letter_code
_entity_poly.pdbx_strand_id
1 'polypeptide(L)'
;MRVTAPSRVVFILICLALIPLFALGREPCHVGKPGGLAARGFYWRDCDASHNAGKLVVRIWDACGFGGVNFFNQADCVTGGTPFYWGAEYPKRSGICYLDAVSVAVGGILHNDTLASQFYEWRSLPPEGYWEFRSILDPSAPEYEGAVSQQDFITKSTDTVTVGLPNLIDYPGPHRPLFLELTRRSYSWSYGYAEDFVLFDLSIKNIGSARISDAYVAFHAWP
;
A
#
# COMPACT_ATOMS: atom_id res chain seq x y z
N MET A 1 17.08 -0.05 -2.14
CA MET A 1 17.70 1.31 -2.09
C MET A 1 18.22 1.57 -0.69
N ARG A 2 19.44 2.11 -0.50
CA ARG A 2 19.99 2.44 0.84
C ARG A 2 19.38 3.74 1.36
N VAL A 3 18.89 3.76 2.60
CA VAL A 3 18.24 4.92 3.24
C VAL A 3 19.06 5.40 4.43
N THR A 4 19.29 6.70 4.55
CA THR A 4 20.03 7.31 5.68
C THR A 4 19.16 8.34 6.39
N ALA A 5 18.91 8.16 7.70
CA ALA A 5 18.41 9.08 8.74
C ALA A 5 17.42 10.23 8.36
N PRO A 6 16.44 10.55 9.24
CA PRO A 6 15.03 10.73 8.89
C PRO A 6 14.84 11.41 7.53
N SER A 7 14.96 10.62 6.47
CA SER A 7 14.86 11.09 5.11
C SER A 7 13.41 10.94 4.66
N ARG A 8 12.77 12.05 4.28
CA ARG A 8 11.59 11.98 3.42
C ARG A 8 12.05 11.38 2.10
N VAL A 9 11.74 10.11 1.87
CA VAL A 9 12.07 9.47 0.60
C VAL A 9 10.89 9.68 -0.34
N VAL A 10 10.91 10.80 -1.07
CA VAL A 10 9.89 11.04 -2.10
C VAL A 10 10.18 10.09 -3.26
N PHE A 11 9.43 9.01 -3.34
CA PHE A 11 9.36 8.20 -4.56
C PHE A 11 8.36 8.85 -5.48
N ILE A 12 8.78 9.23 -6.68
CA ILE A 12 7.83 9.37 -7.77
C ILE A 12 7.89 8.03 -8.49
N LEU A 13 6.96 7.14 -8.14
CA LEU A 13 6.75 5.94 -8.94
C LEU A 13 6.02 6.40 -10.21
N ILE A 14 6.78 7.00 -11.12
CA ILE A 14 6.31 7.20 -12.48
C ILE A 14 6.30 5.81 -13.07
N CYS A 15 5.15 5.14 -13.04
CA CYS A 15 4.84 4.13 -14.05
C CYS A 15 4.79 4.85 -15.40
N LEU A 16 5.95 5.32 -15.88
CA LEU A 16 6.15 5.61 -17.29
C LEU A 16 5.98 4.26 -17.94
N ALA A 17 4.80 4.04 -18.51
CA ALA A 17 4.53 2.93 -19.41
C ALA A 17 5.36 3.11 -20.70
N LEU A 18 6.68 3.21 -20.58
CA LEU A 18 7.63 2.77 -21.59
C LEU A 18 7.95 1.30 -21.26
N ILE A 19 6.90 0.49 -21.23
CA ILE A 19 7.03 -0.97 -21.16
C ILE A 19 7.46 -1.40 -22.57
N PRO A 20 8.66 -1.99 -22.76
CA PRO A 20 8.98 -2.64 -24.01
C PRO A 20 7.94 -3.73 -24.25
N LEU A 21 7.54 -3.91 -25.50
CA LEU A 21 6.47 -4.78 -26.02
C LEU A 21 6.51 -6.28 -25.61
N PHE A 22 7.29 -6.68 -24.61
CA PHE A 22 7.43 -8.04 -24.14
C PHE A 22 6.75 -8.21 -22.77
N ALA A 23 5.50 -8.65 -22.82
CA ALA A 23 4.88 -9.56 -21.86
C ALA A 23 4.96 -9.22 -20.35
N LEU A 24 4.49 -8.05 -19.92
CA LEU A 24 3.80 -7.96 -18.63
C LEU A 24 2.35 -8.44 -18.88
N GLY A 25 1.98 -9.56 -18.24
CA GLY A 25 0.75 -10.29 -18.50
C GLY A 25 -0.49 -9.39 -18.43
N ARG A 26 -1.19 -9.27 -19.56
CA ARG A 26 -2.58 -8.77 -19.55
C ARG A 26 -3.43 -9.93 -19.06
N GLU A 27 -3.72 -9.95 -17.78
CA GLU A 27 -4.63 -10.96 -17.24
C GLU A 27 -6.03 -10.35 -17.08
N PRO A 28 -7.09 -11.11 -17.42
CA PRO A 28 -8.41 -10.77 -16.94
C PRO A 28 -8.31 -10.59 -15.44
N CYS A 29 -8.85 -9.50 -14.90
CA CYS A 29 -8.96 -9.33 -13.45
C CYS A 29 -9.58 -10.63 -12.90
N HIS A 30 -8.82 -11.35 -12.06
CA HIS A 30 -9.17 -12.72 -11.69
C HIS A 30 -10.61 -12.75 -11.16
N VAL A 31 -11.54 -13.40 -11.87
CA VAL A 31 -12.93 -13.58 -11.41
C VAL A 31 -13.02 -14.76 -10.40
N GLY A 32 -11.90 -15.10 -9.76
CA GLY A 32 -11.75 -16.25 -8.88
C GLY A 32 -12.22 -15.95 -7.46
N LYS A 33 -12.94 -16.90 -6.84
CA LYS A 33 -13.35 -16.84 -5.43
C LYS A 33 -12.17 -16.48 -4.51
N PRO A 34 -12.40 -15.78 -3.39
CA PRO A 34 -11.35 -15.45 -2.41
C PRO A 34 -10.67 -16.74 -1.93
N GLY A 35 -9.53 -17.06 -2.55
CA GLY A 35 -8.80 -18.30 -2.33
C GLY A 35 -7.68 -18.10 -1.34
N GLY A 36 -7.81 -18.71 -0.16
CA GLY A 36 -6.66 -19.11 0.67
C GLY A 36 -6.28 -18.21 1.85
N LEU A 37 -6.39 -16.88 1.77
CA LEU A 37 -5.89 -16.01 2.86
C LEU A 37 -6.86 -15.89 4.05
N ALA A 38 -8.17 -15.78 3.80
CA ALA A 38 -9.18 -15.90 4.87
C ALA A 38 -9.15 -17.28 5.56
N ALA A 39 -8.79 -18.34 4.81
CA ALA A 39 -8.65 -19.70 5.35
C ALA A 39 -7.37 -19.90 6.19
N ARG A 40 -6.42 -18.98 6.13
CA ARG A 40 -5.17 -19.00 6.94
C ARG A 40 -5.28 -18.21 8.24
N GLY A 41 -6.48 -17.75 8.63
CA GLY A 41 -6.72 -17.11 9.91
C GLY A 41 -6.21 -15.66 10.01
N PHE A 42 -6.00 -14.98 8.88
CA PHE A 42 -5.77 -13.54 8.86
C PHE A 42 -7.09 -12.82 9.17
N TYR A 43 -7.31 -12.45 10.43
CA TYR A 43 -8.53 -11.81 10.94
C TYR A 43 -8.34 -10.31 11.25
N TRP A 44 -7.46 -9.62 10.53
CA TRP A 44 -7.36 -8.18 10.66
C TRP A 44 -8.41 -7.55 9.76
N ARG A 45 -9.35 -6.82 10.39
CA ARG A 45 -10.39 -6.08 9.67
C ARG A 45 -9.75 -4.80 9.16
N ASP A 46 -9.05 -4.97 8.05
CA ASP A 46 -8.29 -3.90 7.46
C ASP A 46 -9.18 -2.98 6.64
N CYS A 47 -8.89 -1.68 6.71
CA CYS A 47 -9.61 -0.65 5.99
C CYS A 47 -8.96 -0.44 4.62
N ASP A 48 -9.78 -0.44 3.56
CA ASP A 48 -9.38 -0.22 2.18
C ASP A 48 -10.07 0.99 1.55
N ALA A 49 -9.37 1.65 0.63
CA ALA A 49 -9.93 2.67 -0.25
C ALA A 49 -9.55 2.41 -1.71
N SER A 50 -10.15 3.12 -2.66
CA SER A 50 -9.76 3.00 -4.07
C SER A 50 -9.67 4.35 -4.77
N HIS A 51 -8.52 4.59 -5.44
CA HIS A 51 -8.46 5.65 -6.42
C HIS A 51 -9.33 5.29 -7.61
N ASN A 52 -10.26 6.18 -7.95
CA ASN A 52 -11.17 6.05 -9.08
C ASN A 52 -11.50 7.42 -9.73
N ALA A 53 -10.70 8.47 -9.51
CA ALA A 53 -10.87 9.76 -10.20
C ALA A 53 -10.58 9.64 -11.71
N GLY A 54 -9.42 9.08 -12.08
CA GLY A 54 -8.96 8.91 -13.46
C GLY A 54 -9.48 7.64 -14.16
N LYS A 55 -8.84 7.27 -15.27
CA LYS A 55 -9.05 5.99 -15.98
C LYS A 55 -8.34 4.82 -15.34
N LEU A 56 -7.33 5.03 -14.52
CA LEU A 56 -6.72 3.99 -13.71
C LEU A 56 -7.50 3.85 -12.39
N VAL A 57 -7.86 2.61 -12.02
CA VAL A 57 -8.42 2.29 -10.70
C VAL A 57 -7.38 1.50 -9.92
N VAL A 58 -7.08 1.91 -8.69
CA VAL A 58 -6.11 1.21 -7.82
C VAL A 58 -6.65 1.13 -6.40
N ARG A 59 -6.64 -0.08 -5.81
CA ARG A 59 -6.96 -0.28 -4.39
C ARG A 59 -5.80 0.18 -3.51
N ILE A 60 -6.09 0.79 -2.37
CA ILE A 60 -5.14 1.17 -1.33
C ILE A 60 -5.51 0.40 -0.06
N TRP A 61 -4.53 -0.21 0.59
CA TRP A 61 -4.73 -1.01 1.80
C TRP A 61 -3.82 -0.49 2.92
N ASP A 62 -4.36 -0.33 4.13
CA ASP A 62 -3.70 0.25 5.29
C ASP A 62 -2.65 -0.62 5.98
N ALA A 63 -2.66 -1.95 5.79
CA ALA A 63 -1.68 -2.79 6.45
C ALA A 63 -0.31 -2.63 5.76
N CYS A 64 -0.21 -2.87 4.44
CA CYS A 64 1.11 -3.25 3.93
C CYS A 64 1.40 -3.05 2.44
N GLY A 65 0.50 -2.44 1.67
CA GLY A 65 0.71 -2.34 0.24
C GLY A 65 -0.26 -1.45 -0.53
N PHE A 66 -0.09 -1.51 -1.85
CA PHE A 66 -1.01 -0.93 -2.85
C PHE A 66 -1.50 -2.05 -3.76
N GLY A 67 -2.73 -1.95 -4.24
CA GLY A 67 -3.45 -3.04 -4.90
C GLY A 67 -4.00 -4.08 -3.91
N GLY A 68 -4.02 -5.33 -4.35
CA GLY A 68 -4.46 -6.53 -3.64
C GLY A 68 -5.91 -6.91 -3.92
N VAL A 69 -6.24 -8.12 -3.45
CA VAL A 69 -7.60 -8.65 -3.47
C VAL A 69 -8.38 -8.14 -2.26
N ASN A 70 -9.60 -7.66 -2.46
CA ASN A 70 -10.52 -7.41 -1.36
C ASN A 70 -11.04 -8.76 -0.81
N PHE A 71 -10.31 -9.36 0.13
CA PHE A 71 -10.61 -10.67 0.70
C PHE A 71 -11.94 -10.75 1.45
N PHE A 72 -12.44 -9.60 1.91
CA PHE A 72 -13.56 -9.53 2.84
C PHE A 72 -14.83 -8.94 2.24
N ASN A 73 -14.82 -8.61 0.94
CA ASN A 73 -15.92 -7.93 0.28
C ASN A 73 -16.39 -6.69 1.07
N GLN A 74 -15.43 -5.97 1.67
CA GLN A 74 -15.71 -4.80 2.49
C GLN A 74 -15.83 -3.58 1.59
N ALA A 75 -16.84 -2.74 1.82
CA ALA A 75 -16.95 -1.45 1.14
C ALA A 75 -15.71 -0.59 1.40
N ASP A 76 -15.46 0.39 0.52
CA ASP A 76 -14.44 1.41 0.76
C ASP A 76 -14.78 2.11 2.09
N CYS A 77 -13.98 1.85 3.11
CA CYS A 77 -14.22 2.31 4.48
C CYS A 77 -13.96 3.81 4.64
N VAL A 78 -13.32 4.45 3.66
CA VAL A 78 -12.94 5.86 3.68
C VAL A 78 -13.99 6.71 2.99
N THR A 79 -14.44 6.29 1.81
CA THR A 79 -15.39 7.04 0.98
C THR A 79 -16.80 6.46 1.00
N GLY A 80 -17.01 5.26 1.56
CA GLY A 80 -18.27 4.52 1.50
C GLY A 80 -18.60 3.98 0.10
N GLY A 81 -17.67 4.10 -0.84
CA GLY A 81 -17.83 3.69 -2.23
C GLY A 81 -17.92 2.18 -2.43
N THR A 82 -18.31 1.78 -3.64
CA THR A 82 -18.32 0.37 -4.03
C THR A 82 -16.91 -0.20 -3.99
N PRO A 83 -16.70 -1.37 -3.38
CA PRO A 83 -15.38 -1.97 -3.31
C PRO A 83 -14.85 -2.26 -4.70
N PHE A 84 -13.63 -1.82 -4.95
CA PHE A 84 -12.85 -2.35 -6.05
C PHE A 84 -12.09 -3.58 -5.56
N TYR A 85 -12.33 -4.71 -6.22
CA TYR A 85 -11.90 -6.01 -5.71
C TYR A 85 -10.45 -6.36 -6.05
N TRP A 86 -9.84 -5.70 -7.03
CA TRP A 86 -8.65 -6.23 -7.70
C TRP A 86 -7.59 -5.18 -7.99
N GLY A 87 -6.52 -5.15 -7.20
CA GLY A 87 -5.25 -4.59 -7.63
C GLY A 87 -5.29 -3.23 -8.34
N ALA A 88 -4.87 -3.21 -9.61
CA ALA A 88 -4.93 -2.06 -10.50
C ALA A 88 -5.53 -2.41 -11.88
N GLU A 89 -6.63 -1.73 -12.26
CA GLU A 89 -7.32 -1.90 -13.54
C GLU A 89 -7.16 -0.67 -14.44
N TYR A 90 -6.81 -0.91 -15.71
CA TYR A 90 -6.76 0.14 -16.73
C TYR A 90 -7.13 -0.35 -18.14
N PRO A 91 -7.98 0.38 -18.88
CA PRO A 91 -8.84 1.45 -18.41
C PRO A 91 -9.88 0.92 -17.42
N LYS A 92 -10.40 1.80 -16.57
CA LYS A 92 -11.50 1.54 -15.64
C LYS A 92 -12.65 0.83 -16.36
N ARG A 93 -13.14 -0.28 -15.79
CA ARG A 93 -14.19 -1.15 -16.34
C ARG A 93 -13.81 -1.93 -17.61
N SER A 94 -12.53 -2.04 -17.94
CA SER A 94 -12.05 -2.92 -19.01
C SER A 94 -12.03 -4.40 -18.62
N GLY A 95 -11.98 -4.71 -17.33
CA GLY A 95 -11.72 -6.05 -16.81
C GLY A 95 -10.26 -6.51 -16.99
N ILE A 96 -9.34 -5.59 -17.31
CA ILE A 96 -7.91 -5.88 -17.51
C ILE A 96 -7.12 -5.32 -16.34
N CYS A 97 -6.46 -6.21 -15.59
CA CYS A 97 -5.64 -5.85 -14.45
C CYS A 97 -4.15 -5.92 -14.83
N TYR A 98 -3.37 -4.96 -14.33
CA TYR A 98 -1.93 -4.80 -14.64
C TYR A 98 -1.02 -5.05 -13.44
N LEU A 99 -1.61 -5.12 -12.26
CA LEU A 99 -0.92 -5.31 -10.99
C LEU A 99 -1.91 -5.94 -10.02
N ASP A 100 -1.59 -7.09 -9.44
CA ASP A 100 -2.37 -7.63 -8.33
C ASP A 100 -2.06 -6.84 -7.08
N ALA A 101 -0.86 -6.93 -6.51
CA ALA A 101 -0.49 -6.22 -5.28
C ALA A 101 0.98 -5.79 -5.27
N VAL A 102 1.31 -4.72 -4.54
CA VAL A 102 2.67 -4.33 -4.20
C VAL A 102 2.83 -4.29 -2.70
N SER A 103 3.82 -5.00 -2.18
CA SER A 103 4.24 -4.93 -0.78
C SER A 103 5.49 -4.09 -0.60
N VAL A 104 5.63 -3.48 0.58
CA VAL A 104 6.84 -2.75 1.01
C VAL A 104 7.54 -3.51 2.12
N ALA A 105 8.84 -3.71 1.97
CA ALA A 105 9.71 -4.29 3.00
C ALA A 105 10.89 -3.36 3.28
N VAL A 106 11.29 -3.27 4.55
CA VAL A 106 12.44 -2.51 5.02
C VAL A 106 13.37 -3.45 5.77
N GLY A 107 14.61 -3.57 5.33
CA GLY A 107 15.67 -4.34 5.99
C GLY A 107 16.75 -3.43 6.55
N GLY A 108 17.51 -3.89 7.53
CA GLY A 108 18.67 -3.17 8.06
C GLY A 108 19.35 -3.88 9.21
N ILE A 109 20.39 -3.24 9.74
CA ILE A 109 21.15 -3.73 10.89
C ILE A 109 20.67 -3.01 12.15
N LEU A 110 20.15 -3.77 13.11
CA LEU A 110 19.71 -3.30 14.43
C LEU A 110 20.45 -4.07 15.52
N HIS A 111 21.17 -3.38 16.40
CA HIS A 111 21.94 -4.01 17.50
C HIS A 111 22.86 -5.17 17.05
N ASN A 112 23.50 -5.04 15.90
CA ASN A 112 24.39 -6.05 15.29
C ASN A 112 23.68 -7.28 14.72
N ASP A 113 22.36 -7.23 14.55
CA ASP A 113 21.56 -8.25 13.88
C ASP A 113 20.98 -7.72 12.57
N THR A 114 20.80 -8.58 11.58
CA THR A 114 20.18 -8.22 10.30
C THR A 114 18.70 -8.57 10.36
N LEU A 115 17.86 -7.55 10.40
CA LEU A 115 16.41 -7.69 10.52
C LEU A 115 15.72 -7.14 9.27
N ALA A 116 14.54 -7.64 8.97
CA ALA A 116 13.68 -7.13 7.91
C ALA A 116 12.22 -7.16 8.34
N SER A 117 11.50 -6.08 8.04
CA SER A 117 10.04 -6.04 8.14
C SER A 117 9.43 -6.79 6.95
N GLN A 118 8.42 -7.60 7.19
CA GLN A 118 7.67 -8.29 6.16
C GLN A 118 6.30 -7.64 5.91
N PHE A 119 5.72 -8.02 4.77
CA PHE A 119 4.42 -7.53 4.34
C PHE A 119 3.33 -7.69 5.42
N TYR A 120 3.23 -8.84 6.06
CA TYR A 120 2.15 -9.12 7.02
C TYR A 120 2.39 -8.54 8.43
N GLU A 121 3.51 -7.87 8.64
CA GLU A 121 3.97 -7.44 9.98
C GLU A 121 3.70 -5.96 10.25
N TRP A 122 3.37 -5.21 9.20
CA TRP A 122 2.92 -3.84 9.31
C TRP A 122 1.51 -3.79 9.91
N ARG A 123 1.38 -3.10 11.03
CA ARG A 123 0.11 -2.92 11.72
C ARG A 123 -0.42 -1.51 11.56
N SER A 124 -1.65 -1.40 11.10
CA SER A 124 -2.45 -0.19 11.11
C SER A 124 -2.53 0.39 12.53
N LEU A 125 -2.32 1.70 12.67
CA LEU A 125 -2.42 2.37 13.97
C LEU A 125 -3.89 2.41 14.46
N PRO A 126 -4.19 2.13 15.74
CA PRO A 126 -5.56 2.11 16.25
C PRO A 126 -6.32 3.44 16.05
N PRO A 127 -7.66 3.42 15.96
CA PRO A 127 -8.52 2.25 16.20
C PRO A 127 -8.52 1.20 15.07
N GLU A 128 -8.36 1.58 13.79
CA GLU A 128 -8.43 0.64 12.64
C GLU A 128 -7.54 1.09 11.45
N GLY A 129 -6.50 1.88 11.71
CA GLY A 129 -5.66 2.54 10.71
C GLY A 129 -5.86 4.05 10.74
N TYR A 130 -4.76 4.82 10.84
CA TYR A 130 -4.84 6.25 10.61
C TYR A 130 -5.10 6.45 9.11
N TRP A 131 -6.34 6.81 8.77
CA TRP A 131 -6.73 7.23 7.43
C TRP A 131 -7.07 8.70 7.43
N GLU A 132 -6.64 9.38 6.37
CA GLU A 132 -7.03 10.75 6.08
C GLU A 132 -7.29 10.83 4.58
N PHE A 133 -8.50 11.29 4.23
CA PHE A 133 -8.92 11.53 2.86
C PHE A 133 -9.05 13.03 2.61
N ARG A 134 -8.52 13.48 1.48
CA ARG A 134 -8.61 14.87 1.05
C ARG A 134 -8.94 14.93 -0.44
N SER A 135 -9.63 15.97 -0.87
CA SER A 135 -10.08 16.12 -2.26
C SER A 135 -10.24 17.57 -2.68
N ILE A 136 -9.70 17.91 -3.85
CA ILE A 136 -9.89 19.25 -4.46
C ILE A 136 -11.26 19.44 -5.13
N LEU A 137 -12.17 18.45 -5.06
CA LEU A 137 -13.43 18.47 -5.82
C LEU A 137 -14.47 19.45 -5.29
N ASP A 138 -14.52 19.69 -3.98
CA ASP A 138 -15.50 20.58 -3.36
C ASP A 138 -14.80 21.56 -2.39
N PRO A 139 -14.58 22.83 -2.80
CA PRO A 139 -13.97 23.85 -1.95
C PRO A 139 -14.69 24.17 -0.64
N SER A 140 -15.96 23.74 -0.49
CA SER A 140 -16.74 23.95 0.73
C SER A 140 -16.64 22.78 1.72
N ALA A 141 -16.10 21.64 1.28
CA ALA A 141 -15.98 20.44 2.10
C ALA A 141 -14.71 20.49 2.98
N PRO A 142 -14.75 19.95 4.22
CA PRO A 142 -13.56 19.85 5.08
C PRO A 142 -12.38 19.14 4.41
N GLU A 143 -12.66 18.17 3.55
CA GLU A 143 -11.68 17.38 2.80
C GLU A 143 -10.87 18.22 1.81
N TYR A 144 -11.28 19.44 1.50
CA TYR A 144 -10.55 20.34 0.60
C TYR A 144 -9.26 20.90 1.24
N GLU A 145 -9.26 21.05 2.56
CA GLU A 145 -8.15 21.70 3.25
C GLU A 145 -6.85 20.89 3.11
N GLY A 146 -5.85 21.49 2.44
CA GLY A 146 -4.56 20.83 2.21
C GLY A 146 -4.58 19.68 1.20
N ALA A 147 -5.68 19.49 0.45
CA ALA A 147 -5.77 18.56 -0.67
C ALA A 147 -4.89 19.02 -1.85
N VAL A 148 -4.23 18.07 -2.53
CA VAL A 148 -3.42 18.36 -3.73
C VAL A 148 -3.92 17.64 -4.98
N SER A 149 -4.81 16.67 -4.82
CA SER A 149 -5.44 15.91 -5.91
C SER A 149 -6.93 15.69 -5.70
N GLN A 150 -7.60 15.09 -6.68
CA GLN A 150 -9.03 14.79 -6.56
C GLN A 150 -9.28 13.65 -5.57
N GLN A 151 -8.29 12.80 -5.34
CA GLN A 151 -8.31 11.82 -4.26
C GLN A 151 -6.92 11.70 -3.66
N ASP A 152 -6.76 12.25 -2.46
CA ASP A 152 -5.59 12.06 -1.63
C ASP A 152 -5.94 11.02 -0.55
N PHE A 153 -5.24 9.90 -0.53
CA PHE A 153 -5.31 8.97 0.60
C PHE A 153 -4.02 9.01 1.37
N ILE A 154 -4.10 9.12 2.69
CA ILE A 154 -2.95 9.07 3.59
C ILE A 154 -3.19 7.97 4.61
N THR A 155 -2.23 7.04 4.72
CA THR A 155 -2.27 5.97 5.71
C THR A 155 -0.99 5.87 6.52
N LYS A 156 -1.10 5.39 7.77
CA LYS A 156 0.06 5.09 8.61
C LYS A 156 -0.04 3.68 9.20
N SER A 157 1.05 2.94 9.09
CA SER A 157 1.24 1.65 9.74
C SER A 157 2.59 1.59 10.45
N THR A 158 2.76 0.63 11.35
CA THR A 158 3.99 0.46 12.12
C THR A 158 4.47 -0.99 12.14
N ASP A 159 5.79 -1.17 12.13
CA ASP A 159 6.45 -2.44 12.40
C ASP A 159 6.80 -2.51 13.89
N THR A 160 5.83 -2.96 14.69
CA THR A 160 5.95 -3.06 16.17
C THR A 160 5.42 -4.38 16.71
N VAL A 161 4.84 -5.23 15.84
CA VAL A 161 4.20 -6.47 16.25
C VAL A 161 5.25 -7.48 16.68
N THR A 162 5.00 -8.19 17.78
CA THR A 162 5.90 -9.23 18.31
C THR A 162 5.19 -10.57 18.53
N VAL A 163 3.86 -10.60 18.41
CA VAL A 163 3.00 -11.77 18.69
C VAL A 163 1.87 -11.86 17.68
N GLY A 164 1.36 -13.07 17.45
CA GLY A 164 0.17 -13.29 16.60
C GLY A 164 0.42 -13.24 15.10
N LEU A 165 1.69 -13.24 14.68
CA LEU A 165 2.06 -13.43 13.28
C LEU A 165 2.16 -14.93 13.00
N PRO A 166 1.48 -15.45 11.96
CA PRO A 166 1.65 -16.84 11.57
C PRO A 166 3.12 -17.06 11.17
N ASN A 167 3.69 -18.21 11.57
CA ASN A 167 4.98 -18.63 11.06
C ASN A 167 4.85 -18.76 9.53
N LEU A 168 5.33 -17.75 8.80
CA LEU A 168 5.42 -17.83 7.36
C LEU A 168 6.47 -18.87 7.03
N ILE A 169 6.15 -19.74 6.07
CA ILE A 169 6.92 -20.95 5.71
C ILE A 169 8.41 -20.64 5.44
N ASP A 170 8.71 -19.40 5.05
CA ASP A 170 10.05 -18.97 4.64
C ASP A 170 10.84 -18.22 5.73
N TYR A 171 10.32 -18.08 6.96
CA TYR A 171 11.04 -17.43 8.07
C TYR A 171 11.04 -18.28 9.36
N PRO A 172 12.15 -18.96 9.69
CA PRO A 172 12.24 -19.74 10.91
C PRO A 172 12.50 -18.82 12.11
N GLY A 173 11.45 -18.40 12.82
CA GLY A 173 11.57 -17.76 14.13
C GLY A 173 10.49 -16.70 14.43
N PRO A 174 10.41 -16.23 15.69
CA PRO A 174 9.51 -15.13 16.03
C PRO A 174 9.96 -13.83 15.36
N HIS A 175 8.98 -13.05 14.88
CA HIS A 175 9.24 -11.71 14.32
C HIS A 175 9.95 -10.81 15.33
N ARG A 176 10.92 -10.04 14.85
CA ARG A 176 11.66 -9.03 15.62
C ARG A 176 11.51 -7.68 14.91
N PRO A 177 10.68 -6.78 15.44
CA PRO A 177 10.36 -5.52 14.77
C PRO A 177 11.57 -4.60 14.69
N LEU A 178 11.66 -3.84 13.60
CA LEU A 178 12.61 -2.73 13.42
C LEU A 178 12.13 -1.43 14.07
N PHE A 179 10.91 -1.38 14.61
CA PHE A 179 10.28 -0.18 15.18
C PHE A 179 10.22 0.96 14.17
N LEU A 180 9.52 0.71 13.06
CA LEU A 180 9.34 1.65 11.98
C LEU A 180 7.89 2.16 11.93
N GLU A 181 7.71 3.38 11.45
CA GLU A 181 6.44 3.93 10.99
C GLU A 181 6.52 4.17 9.48
N LEU A 182 5.56 3.61 8.75
CA LEU A 182 5.38 3.82 7.32
C LEU A 182 4.18 4.73 7.10
N THR A 183 4.44 5.95 6.63
CA THR A 183 3.38 6.83 6.11
C THR A 183 3.32 6.69 4.60
N ARG A 184 2.14 6.34 4.09
CA ARG A 184 1.82 6.30 2.65
C ARG A 184 0.93 7.47 2.31
N ARG A 185 1.21 8.12 1.19
CA ARG A 185 0.30 9.08 0.58
C ARG A 185 0.13 8.70 -0.87
N SER A 186 -1.10 8.75 -1.37
CA SER A 186 -1.38 8.46 -2.75
C SER A 186 -2.35 9.47 -3.36
N TYR A 187 -2.13 9.80 -4.62
CA TYR A 187 -2.76 10.92 -5.29
C TYR A 187 -3.23 10.54 -6.69
N SER A 188 -4.47 10.92 -7.04
CA SER A 188 -5.02 10.68 -8.38
C SER A 188 -5.80 11.87 -8.93
N TRP A 189 -5.80 11.98 -10.25
CA TRP A 189 -6.50 13.02 -11.01
C TRP A 189 -7.25 12.40 -12.20
N SER A 190 -8.16 13.18 -12.76
CA SER A 190 -8.99 12.88 -13.92
C SER A 190 -8.66 13.80 -15.10
N TYR A 191 -7.60 14.61 -15.00
CA TYR A 191 -7.12 15.41 -16.11
C TYR A 191 -6.50 14.50 -17.17
N GLY A 192 -6.67 14.81 -18.46
CA GLY A 192 -6.24 13.90 -19.55
C GLY A 192 -4.75 13.56 -19.56
N TYR A 193 -3.89 14.36 -18.93
CA TYR A 193 -2.46 14.08 -18.79
C TYR A 193 -2.07 13.30 -17.52
N ALA A 194 -3.03 13.03 -16.63
CA ALA A 194 -2.81 12.43 -15.31
C ALA A 194 -3.89 11.38 -14.93
N GLU A 195 -4.72 10.95 -15.88
CA GLU A 195 -5.81 10.01 -15.64
C GLU A 195 -5.36 8.53 -15.68
N ASP A 196 -4.12 8.24 -16.05
CA ASP A 196 -3.57 6.90 -16.27
C ASP A 196 -2.49 6.47 -15.26
N PHE A 197 -2.23 7.29 -14.23
CA PHE A 197 -1.34 6.94 -13.13
C PHE A 197 -1.87 7.38 -11.76
N VAL A 198 -1.32 6.77 -10.71
CA VAL A 198 -1.46 7.19 -9.31
C VAL A 198 -0.05 7.48 -8.80
N LEU A 199 0.14 8.62 -8.12
CA LEU A 199 1.41 8.93 -7.47
C LEU A 199 1.40 8.42 -6.03
N PHE A 200 2.50 7.79 -5.62
CA PHE A 200 2.70 7.26 -4.28
C PHE A 200 3.90 7.89 -3.59
N ASP A 201 3.70 8.60 -2.48
CA ASP A 201 4.77 9.12 -1.61
C ASP A 201 4.88 8.25 -0.34
N LEU A 202 6.10 7.82 -0.02
CA LEU A 202 6.38 6.88 1.05
C LEU A 202 7.39 7.48 2.03
N SER A 203 6.98 7.68 3.27
CA SER A 203 7.87 8.12 4.33
C SER A 203 8.06 7.00 5.34
N ILE A 204 9.32 6.60 5.55
CA ILE A 204 9.70 5.62 6.56
C ILE A 204 10.43 6.35 7.69
N LYS A 205 9.94 6.17 8.91
CA LYS A 205 10.48 6.81 10.11
C LYS A 205 10.86 5.75 11.12
N ASN A 206 12.08 5.84 11.65
CA ASN A 206 12.45 5.07 12.84
C ASN A 206 11.75 5.67 14.06
N ILE A 207 10.93 4.87 14.74
CA ILE A 207 10.22 5.21 15.99
C ILE A 207 10.79 4.48 17.20
N GLY A 208 11.80 3.62 17.01
CA GLY A 208 12.55 2.98 18.08
C GLY A 208 13.62 3.90 18.69
N SER A 209 14.19 3.45 19.81
CA SER A 209 15.28 4.16 20.50
C SER A 209 16.66 3.88 19.90
N ALA A 210 16.78 2.84 19.09
CA ALA A 210 18.04 2.37 18.52
C ALA A 210 18.21 2.76 17.05
N ARG A 211 19.45 3.02 16.65
CA ARG A 211 19.79 3.34 15.26
C ARG A 211 19.74 2.08 14.41
N ILE A 212 19.07 2.17 13.26
CA ILE A 212 19.14 1.19 12.19
C ILE A 212 20.25 1.64 11.22
N SER A 213 21.28 0.82 11.07
CA SER A 213 22.35 1.03 10.07
C SER A 213 22.08 0.22 8.82
N ASP A 214 22.60 0.69 7.68
CA ASP A 214 22.48 -0.01 6.38
C ASP A 214 21.04 -0.41 6.03
N ALA A 215 20.13 0.55 6.18
CA ALA A 215 18.73 0.34 5.88
C ALA A 215 18.49 0.23 4.36
N TYR A 216 17.72 -0.76 3.94
CA TYR A 216 17.29 -0.98 2.57
C TYR A 216 15.77 -1.05 2.46
N VAL A 217 15.22 -0.44 1.43
CA VAL A 217 13.80 -0.58 1.06
C VAL A 217 13.68 -1.44 -0.19
N ALA A 218 12.71 -2.36 -0.17
CA ALA A 218 12.33 -3.22 -1.27
C ALA A 218 10.83 -3.12 -1.56
N PHE A 219 10.49 -3.27 -2.83
CA PHE A 219 9.12 -3.40 -3.32
C PHE A 219 8.98 -4.77 -3.98
N HIS A 220 7.91 -5.48 -3.66
CA HIS A 220 7.61 -6.75 -4.29
C HIS A 220 6.21 -6.70 -4.90
N ALA A 221 6.17 -6.78 -6.23
CA ALA A 221 4.94 -6.77 -7.01
C ALA A 221 4.50 -8.20 -7.32
N TRP A 222 3.24 -8.49 -7.05
CA TRP A 222 2.53 -9.68 -7.47
C TRP A 222 1.92 -9.38 -8.86
N PRO A 223 2.30 -10.15 -9.89
CA PRO A 223 1.70 -10.02 -11.22
C PRO A 223 0.22 -10.37 -11.19
#